data_AF-A0A822J633-F1
#
_entry.id   AF-A0A822J633-F1
#
_cell.length_a   1.000
_cell.length_b   1.000
_cell.length_c   1.000
_cell.angle_alpha   90.00
_cell.angle_beta   90.00
_cell.angle_gamma   90.00
#
_symmetry.space_group_name_H-M   'P 1'
#
loop_
_entity.id
_entity.type
_entity.pdbx_description
1 polymer ?
#
loop_
_entity_poly.entity_id
_entity_poly.type
_entity_poly.pdbx_seq_one_letter_code
_entity_poly.pdbx_strand_id
1 'polypeptide(L)' 'MKQIPGGLYAVLRFKNLDSIGNAWEHLWNWIRENKYEYIGMQKGEHGWCNGFEEQINWYEEMSPNEWIFDLWVQLRE' A
#
# COMPACT_ATOMS: atom_id res chain seq x y z
N MET A 1 -13.75 -11.79 -11.58
CA MET A 1 -12.92 -10.57 -11.42
C MET A 1 -12.89 -10.27 -9.93
N LYS A 2 -11.73 -10.36 -9.27
CA LYS A 2 -11.63 -9.93 -7.86
C LYS A 2 -11.56 -8.40 -7.84
N GLN A 3 -12.23 -7.80 -6.87
CA GLN A 3 -12.24 -6.35 -6.69
C GLN A 3 -11.51 -6.01 -5.41
N ILE A 4 -10.75 -4.91 -5.42
CA ILE A 4 -10.28 -4.28 -4.18
C ILE A 4 -11.54 -3.79 -3.46
N PRO A 5 -11.74 -4.10 -2.16
CA PRO A 5 -12.90 -3.61 -1.42
C PRO A 5 -13.01 -2.08 -1.50
N GLY A 6 -14.22 -1.56 -1.58
CA GLY A 6 -14.44 -0.13 -1.35
C GLY A 6 -14.22 0.22 0.13
N GLY A 7 -13.96 1.50 0.41
CA GLY A 7 -13.86 2.02 1.79
C GLY A 7 -12.82 3.13 1.92
N LEU A 8 -12.48 3.45 3.16
CA LEU A 8 -11.44 4.41 3.49
C LEU A 8 -10.05 3.75 3.43
N TYR A 9 -9.09 4.42 2.79
CA TYR A 9 -7.71 3.95 2.68
C TYR A 9 -6.74 5.05 3.09
N ALA A 10 -5.72 4.67 3.88
CA ALA A 10 -4.50 5.44 3.99
C ALA A 10 -3.60 5.10 2.80
N VAL A 11 -3.14 6.12 2.08
CA VAL A 11 -2.35 5.96 0.86
C VAL A 11 -1.05 6.74 0.95
N LEU A 12 0.05 6.11 0.57
CA LEU A 12 1.37 6.75 0.47
C LEU A 12 1.97 6.51 -0.91
N ARG A 13 2.23 7.61 -1.64
CA ARG A 13 2.99 7.57 -2.89
C ARG A 13 4.48 7.66 -2.60
N PHE A 14 5.26 6.77 -3.21
CA PHE A 14 6.72 6.85 -3.18
C PHE A 14 7.32 6.50 -4.56
N LYS A 15 8.62 6.79 -4.72
CA LYS A 15 9.40 6.46 -5.91
C LYS A 15 10.59 5.60 -5.50
N ASN A 16 11.12 4.81 -6.44
CA ASN A 16 12.25 3.89 -6.28
C ASN A 16 11.87 2.63 -5.47
N LEU A 17 11.92 1.47 -6.13
CA LEU A 17 11.63 0.17 -5.52
C LEU A 17 12.45 -0.09 -4.24
N ASP A 18 13.71 0.36 -4.18
CA ASP A 18 14.56 0.15 -3.01
C ASP A 18 14.04 0.87 -1.75
N SER A 19 13.13 1.85 -1.92
CA SER A 19 12.54 2.61 -0.81
C SER A 19 11.28 1.97 -0.23
N ILE A 20 10.79 0.85 -0.77
CA ILE A 20 9.48 0.28 -0.42
C ILE A 20 9.37 -0.11 1.06
N GLY A 21 10.44 -0.65 1.66
CA GLY A 21 10.46 -1.00 3.08
C GLY A 21 10.28 0.22 3.98
N ASN A 22 10.98 1.31 3.67
CA ASN A 22 10.88 2.57 4.42
C ASN A 22 9.51 3.24 4.21
N ALA A 23 8.95 3.14 3.01
CA ALA A 23 7.61 3.66 2.71
C ALA A 23 6.54 2.93 3.52
N TRP A 24 6.62 1.59 3.63
CA TRP A 24 5.74 0.81 4.49
C TRP A 24 5.86 1.22 5.96
N GLU A 25 7.08 1.32 6.49
CA GLU A 25 7.31 1.76 7.87
C GLU A 25 6.70 3.15 8.12
N HIS A 26 6.91 4.08 7.19
CA HIS A 26 6.36 5.43 7.29
C HIS A 26 4.83 5.44 7.32
N LEU A 27 4.18 4.68 6.43
CA LEU A 27 2.72 4.58 6.39
C LEU A 27 2.15 3.98 7.69
N TRP A 28 2.77 2.91 8.21
CA TRP A 28 2.34 2.29 9.47
C TRP A 28 2.51 3.21 10.68
N ASN A 29 3.61 3.97 10.72
CA ASN A 29 3.83 4.95 11.76
C ASN A 29 2.79 6.07 11.69
N TRP A 30 2.52 6.60 10.49
CA TRP A 30 1.51 7.64 10.28
C TRP A 30 0.11 7.19 10.72
N ILE A 31 -0.32 5.98 10.34
CA ILE A 31 -1.62 5.41 10.76
C ILE A 31 -1.72 5.34 12.29
N ARG A 32 -0.66 4.87 12.96
CA ARG A 32 -0.60 4.71 14.41
C ARG A 32 -0.61 6.05 15.15
N GLU A 33 0.19 7.01 14.69
CA GLU A 33 0.31 8.34 15.27
C GLU A 33 -1.01 9.12 15.20
N ASN A 34 -1.74 8.96 14.10
CA ASN A 34 -3.04 9.58 13.91
C ASN A 34 -4.20 8.77 14.51
N LYS A 35 -3.91 7.65 15.20
CA LYS A 35 -4.89 6.81 15.90
C LYS A 35 -6.00 6.26 14.98
N TYR A 36 -5.69 6.02 13.70
CA TYR A 36 -6.62 5.35 12.81
C TYR A 36 -6.66 3.85 13.11
N GLU A 37 -7.86 3.28 13.16
CA GLU A 37 -8.03 1.84 13.16
C GLU A 37 -7.94 1.29 11.73
N TYR A 38 -7.28 0.15 11.56
CA TYR A 38 -7.16 -0.54 10.28
C TYR A 38 -7.82 -1.92 10.34
N ILE A 39 -8.23 -2.44 9.18
CA ILE A 39 -8.96 -3.73 9.14
C ILE A 39 -8.08 -4.89 9.61
N GLY A 40 -6.77 -4.80 9.36
CA GLY A 40 -5.79 -5.80 9.74
C GLY A 40 -5.57 -6.86 8.66
N MET A 41 -5.06 -8.02 9.08
CA MET A 41 -4.77 -9.14 8.17
C MET A 41 -6.07 -9.75 7.63
N GLN A 42 -6.20 -9.77 6.32
CA GLN A 42 -7.30 -10.41 5.59
C GLN A 42 -6.79 -11.69 4.91
N LYS A 43 -7.57 -12.77 5.00
CA LYS A 43 -7.25 -14.03 4.32
C LYS A 43 -7.70 -13.96 2.86
N GLY A 44 -6.74 -13.93 1.96
CA GLY A 44 -6.93 -14.08 0.52
C GLY A 44 -6.77 -15.53 0.05
N GLU A 45 -6.80 -15.72 -1.27
CA GLU A 45 -6.61 -17.04 -1.92
C GLU A 45 -5.18 -17.57 -1.77
N HIS A 46 -4.19 -16.68 -1.79
CA HIS A 46 -2.76 -17.04 -1.80
C HIS A 46 -2.06 -16.76 -0.47
N GLY A 47 -2.81 -16.45 0.59
CA GLY A 47 -2.23 -16.13 1.89
C GLY A 47 -2.97 -15.00 2.59
N TRP A 48 -2.26 -14.35 3.52
CA TRP A 48 -2.79 -13.23 4.28
C TRP A 48 -2.19 -11.92 3.76
N CYS A 49 -3.00 -10.88 3.64
CA CYS A 49 -2.57 -9.54 3.25
C CYS A 49 -3.09 -8.49 4.24
N ASN A 50 -2.35 -7.40 4.43
CA ASN A 50 -2.75 -6.24 5.25
C ASN A 50 -2.65 -4.91 4.49
N GLY A 51 -2.47 -4.97 3.16
CA GLY A 51 -2.38 -3.81 2.30
C GLY A 51 -2.13 -4.20 0.84
N PHE A 52 -2.04 -3.19 -0.02
CA PHE A 52 -1.79 -3.34 -1.46
C PHE A 52 -0.62 -2.45 -1.91
N GLU A 53 0.08 -2.91 -2.94
CA GLU A 53 1.16 -2.19 -3.62
C GLU A 53 0.75 -2.03 -5.08
N GLU A 54 0.59 -0.80 -5.54
CA GLU A 54 0.24 -0.52 -6.93
C GLU A 54 1.39 0.21 -7.62
N GLN A 55 1.96 -0.38 -8.67
CA GLN A 55 2.91 0.32 -9.53
C GLN A 55 2.14 1.21 -10.51
N ILE A 56 2.38 2.53 -10.46
CA ILE A 56 1.62 3.54 -11.19
C ILE A 56 2.08 3.67 -12.65
N ASN A 57 3.39 3.63 -12.87
CA ASN A 57 4.01 3.87 -14.18
C ASN A 57 4.58 2.58 -14.81
N TRP A 58 3.91 1.44 -14.59
CA TRP A 58 4.36 0.13 -15.12
C TRP A 58 4.48 0.08 -16.65
N TYR A 59 3.75 0.94 -17.36
CA TYR A 59 3.72 1.02 -18.82
C TYR A 59 4.87 1.82 -19.45
N GLU A 60 5.70 2.49 -18.63
CA GLU A 60 6.74 3.41 -19.13
C GLU A 60 8.12 2.75 -19.34
N GLU A 61 8.23 1.42 -19.18
CA GLU A 61 9.48 0.64 -19.35
C GLU A 61 10.72 1.24 -18.62
N MET A 62 10.49 1.90 -17.49
CA MET A 62 11.56 2.53 -16.71
C MET A 62 12.32 1.52 -15.84
N SER A 63 13.51 1.92 -15.37
CA SER A 63 14.25 1.15 -14.37
C SER A 63 13.57 1.18 -12.99
N PRO A 64 13.79 0.17 -12.12
CA PRO A 64 13.11 0.07 -10.82
C PRO A 64 13.29 1.28 -9.87
N ASN A 65 14.38 2.01 -9.99
CA ASN A 65 14.63 3.25 -9.24
C ASN A 65 13.74 4.43 -9.69
N GLU A 66 13.16 4.34 -10.89
CA GLU A 66 12.26 5.33 -11.46
C GLU A 66 10.78 4.96 -11.31
N TRP A 67 10.48 3.75 -10.85
CA TRP A 67 9.11 3.30 -10.60
C TRP A 67 8.44 4.11 -9.49
N ILE A 68 7.18 4.43 -9.71
CA ILE A 68 6.29 5.12 -8.79
C ILE A 68 5.27 4.10 -8.28
N PHE A 69 5.04 4.13 -6.97
CA PHE A 69 4.14 3.22 -6.30
C PHE A 69 3.18 3.96 -5.39
N ASP A 70 1.97 3.43 -5.25
CA ASP A 70 1.07 3.73 -4.14
C ASP A 70 0.97 2.52 -3.22
N LEU A 71 1.18 2.75 -1.92
CA LEU A 71 0.88 1.78 -0.85
C LEU A 71 -0.50 2.10 -0.27
N TRP A 72 -1.32 1.07 -0.06
CA TRP A 72 -2.70 1.21 0.40
C TRP A 72 -2.94 0.35 1.64
N VAL A 73 -3.47 0.95 2.71
CA VAL A 73 -3.97 0.24 3.89
C VAL A 73 -5.43 0.62 4.15
N GLN A 74 -6.30 -0.38 4.21
CA GLN A 74 -7.72 -0.16 4.47
C GLN A 74 -7.96 0.18 5.94
N LEU A 75 -8.63 1.30 6.18
CA LEU A 75 -9.01 1.78 7.49
C LEU A 75 -10.42 1.30 7.86
N ARG A 76 -10.74 1.30 9.16
CA ARG A 76 -12.11 1.18 9.65
C ARG A 76 -12.78 2.57 9.59
N GLU A 77 -14.07 2.59 9.30
CA GLU A 77 -14.92 3.78 9.41
C GLU A 77 -15.22 4.14 10.88
#